data_AF-A0A410UTD1-F1
#
_entry.id   AF-A0A410UTD1-F1
#
_cell.length_a   1.000
_cell.length_b   1.000
_cell.length_c   1.000
_cell.angle_alpha   90.00
_cell.angle_beta   90.00
_cell.angle_gamma   90.00
#
_symmetry.space_group_name_H-M   'P 1'
#
loop_
_entity.id
_entity.type
_entity.pdbx_description
1 polymer ?
#
loop_
_entity_poly.entity_id
_entity_poly.type
_entity_poly.pdbx_seq_one_letter_code
_entity_poly.pdbx_strand_id
1 'polypeptide(L)'
;MEIALLFGLIILNGVFAMSEIALVTARKIRLQKLADAGDGAAQAALELGEDPNKFLSTVQIGITSIGVLNGIVGEATLAKPFSVWLETLGMPIAASEYFATALVVVTITYFSIVLGELVPKRLGQIAPEAIARLVARPMVLLAAIAKPFVKLLSGSTQLVLRTFGIKDSGRQAMTEEELHLMLEEGSDAGIIEHHEHQMVRNVFRLDDRQIASLMVPRSEVVYFDADDSLEENLMRFENSQHSRFPVVRGGWNTILGVANARQMLAATLRGEKPNLVDNLKPAVFVPESLTGMGLLEEFRNSGVQLAFIVDEYGEVQGIVTLQDVMEAITGEFKTHHAEDAWAVQREDGSLLLDGLIPIPELKDRLDLSAVPEEDRGRYNTLSGMLTLLLGKLPQTTDTCEWENWTFEVVDIDGMRIDKVLATKKPSLEEEGATSDE
;
A
#
# COMPACT_ATOMS: atom_id res chain seq x y z
N MET A 1 29.48 -31.56 -38.26
CA MET A 1 28.46 -32.02 -37.28
C MET A 1 28.80 -31.55 -35.87
N GLU A 2 30.04 -31.70 -35.41
CA GLU A 2 30.41 -31.40 -34.03
C GLU A 2 30.30 -29.91 -33.65
N ILE A 3 30.64 -28.98 -34.54
CA ILE A 3 30.46 -27.52 -34.31
C ILE A 3 28.97 -27.15 -34.14
N ALA A 4 28.09 -27.81 -34.90
CA ALA A 4 26.64 -27.59 -34.77
C ALA A 4 26.11 -28.11 -33.43
N LEU A 5 26.69 -29.19 -32.91
CA LEU A 5 26.37 -29.72 -31.58
C LEU A 5 26.81 -28.74 -30.48
N LEU A 6 28.01 -28.17 -30.59
CA LEU A 6 28.50 -27.15 -29.65
C LEU A 6 27.61 -25.90 -29.66
N PHE A 7 27.23 -25.41 -30.85
CA PHE A 7 26.32 -24.27 -30.96
C PHE A 7 24.92 -24.58 -30.40
N GLY A 8 24.40 -25.78 -30.65
CA GLY A 8 23.13 -26.25 -30.10
C GLY A 8 23.13 -26.33 -28.57
N LEU A 9 24.22 -26.80 -27.98
CA LEU A 9 24.40 -26.82 -26.53
C LEU A 9 24.46 -25.41 -25.94
N ILE A 10 25.15 -24.46 -26.58
CA ILE A 10 25.16 -23.04 -26.13
C ILE A 10 23.75 -22.45 -26.15
N ILE A 11 22.97 -22.68 -27.22
CA ILE A 11 21.58 -22.20 -27.30
C ILE A 11 20.73 -22.84 -26.21
N LEU A 12 20.86 -24.15 -26.00
CA LEU A 12 20.10 -24.86 -24.98
C LEU A 12 20.41 -24.31 -23.58
N ASN A 13 21.68 -24.03 -23.28
CA ASN A 13 22.08 -23.35 -22.05
C ASN A 13 21.40 -21.99 -21.90
N GLY A 14 21.34 -21.23 -23.01
CA GLY A 14 20.66 -19.95 -23.05
C GLY A 14 19.17 -20.04 -22.73
N VAL A 15 18.48 -21.07 -23.23
CA VAL A 15 17.06 -21.30 -22.89
C VAL A 15 16.88 -21.56 -21.40
N PHE A 16 17.76 -22.35 -20.79
CA PHE A 16 17.73 -22.59 -19.33
C PHE A 16 17.97 -21.30 -18.54
N ALA A 17 19.03 -20.56 -18.87
CA ALA A 17 19.39 -19.31 -18.20
C ALA A 17 18.31 -18.22 -18.37
N MET A 18 17.68 -18.15 -19.55
CA MET A 18 16.55 -17.28 -19.82
C MET A 18 15.32 -17.67 -19.00
N SER A 19 15.02 -18.96 -18.93
CA SER A 19 13.87 -19.49 -18.16
C SER A 19 14.01 -19.21 -16.67
N GLU A 20 15.22 -19.39 -16.12
CA GLU A 20 15.56 -19.09 -14.74
C GLU A 20 15.15 -17.65 -14.38
N ILE A 21 15.69 -16.69 -15.13
CA ILE A 21 15.49 -15.27 -14.82
C ILE A 21 14.07 -14.82 -15.14
N ALA A 22 13.46 -15.30 -16.22
CA ALA A 22 12.09 -14.97 -16.55
C ALA A 22 11.11 -15.42 -15.45
N LEU A 23 11.28 -16.61 -14.88
CA LEU A 23 10.40 -17.10 -13.83
C LEU A 23 10.61 -16.36 -12.50
N VAL A 24 11.87 -16.06 -12.15
CA VAL A 24 12.20 -15.35 -10.91
C VAL A 24 11.71 -13.89 -10.95
N THR A 25 11.75 -13.25 -12.11
CA THR A 25 11.36 -11.83 -12.26
C THR A 25 9.91 -11.64 -12.71
N ALA A 26 9.20 -12.70 -13.09
CA ALA A 26 7.80 -12.60 -13.47
C ALA A 26 6.93 -12.23 -12.27
N ARG A 27 6.07 -11.23 -12.46
CA ARG A 27 5.07 -10.83 -11.47
C ARG A 27 4.00 -11.91 -11.32
N LYS A 28 3.91 -12.50 -10.13
CA LYS A 28 2.95 -13.57 -9.80
C LYS A 28 1.51 -13.14 -10.09
N ILE A 29 1.13 -11.92 -9.70
CA ILE A 29 -0.22 -11.36 -9.90
C ILE A 29 -0.60 -11.33 -11.39
N ARG A 30 0.32 -10.93 -12.26
CA ARG A 30 0.06 -10.83 -13.70
C ARG A 30 -0.08 -12.21 -14.36
N LEU A 31 0.70 -13.19 -13.91
CA LEU A 31 0.55 -14.59 -14.33
C LEU A 31 -0.77 -15.18 -13.83
N GLN A 32 -1.18 -14.87 -12.60
CA GLN A 32 -2.47 -15.30 -12.04
C GLN A 32 -3.64 -14.78 -12.88
N LYS A 33 -3.64 -13.49 -13.23
CA LYS A 33 -4.66 -12.91 -14.13
C LYS A 33 -4.79 -13.65 -15.47
N LEU A 34 -3.66 -14.03 -16.06
CA LEU A 34 -3.64 -14.79 -17.32
C LEU A 34 -4.16 -16.22 -17.12
N ALA A 35 -3.80 -16.87 -16.01
CA ALA A 35 -4.28 -18.20 -15.67
C ALA A 35 -5.81 -18.21 -15.43
N ASP A 36 -6.33 -17.21 -14.71
CA ASP A 36 -7.77 -17.03 -14.46
C ASP A 36 -8.55 -16.76 -15.76
N ALA A 37 -7.90 -16.11 -16.75
CA ALA A 37 -8.41 -15.95 -18.10
C ALA A 37 -8.31 -17.23 -18.98
N GLY A 38 -7.83 -18.36 -18.41
CA GLY A 38 -7.75 -19.65 -19.08
C GLY A 38 -6.39 -19.97 -19.75
N ASP A 39 -5.35 -19.17 -19.53
CA ASP A 39 -4.00 -19.45 -20.05
C ASP A 39 -3.31 -20.55 -19.24
N GLY A 40 -3.43 -21.80 -19.70
CA GLY A 40 -2.77 -22.94 -19.07
C GLY A 40 -1.23 -22.92 -19.13
N ALA A 41 -0.60 -22.01 -19.86
CA ALA A 41 0.85 -21.80 -19.78
C ALA A 41 1.22 -20.86 -18.62
N ALA A 42 0.37 -19.87 -18.33
CA ALA A 42 0.49 -19.04 -17.14
C ALA A 42 0.29 -19.85 -15.86
N GLN A 43 -0.68 -20.79 -15.85
CA GLN A 43 -0.87 -21.72 -14.74
C GLN A 43 0.38 -22.58 -14.48
N ALA A 44 0.98 -23.14 -15.53
CA ALA A 44 2.21 -23.91 -15.40
C ALA A 44 3.40 -23.07 -14.87
N ALA A 45 3.46 -21.78 -15.25
CA ALA A 45 4.48 -20.87 -14.73
C ALA A 45 4.27 -20.60 -13.22
N LEU A 46 3.02 -20.43 -12.78
CA LEU A 46 2.68 -20.28 -11.37
C LEU A 46 3.07 -21.52 -10.56
N GLU A 47 2.73 -22.71 -11.04
CA GLU A 47 3.11 -23.98 -10.39
C GLU A 47 4.62 -24.13 -10.23
N LEU A 48 5.42 -23.70 -11.22
CA LEU A 48 6.88 -23.69 -11.11
C LEU A 48 7.39 -22.65 -10.10
N GLY A 49 6.67 -21.52 -9.94
CA GLY A 49 7.00 -20.46 -8.99
C GLY A 49 6.59 -20.75 -7.54
N GLU A 50 5.68 -21.70 -7.30
CA GLU A 50 5.26 -22.12 -5.96
C GLU A 50 6.35 -22.93 -5.21
N ASP A 51 7.18 -23.66 -5.96
CA ASP A 51 8.35 -24.38 -5.43
C ASP A 51 9.63 -23.94 -6.16
N PRO A 52 10.14 -22.73 -5.84
CA PRO A 52 11.32 -22.16 -6.50
C PRO A 52 12.54 -23.06 -6.36
N ASN A 53 12.68 -23.73 -5.22
CA ASN A 53 13.82 -24.61 -4.93
C ASN A 53 13.89 -25.76 -5.94
N LYS A 54 12.77 -26.40 -6.23
CA LYS A 54 12.71 -27.50 -7.20
C LYS A 54 12.98 -27.02 -8.62
N PHE A 55 12.42 -25.88 -9.02
CA PHE A 55 12.65 -25.31 -10.34
C PHE A 55 14.11 -24.87 -10.53
N LEU A 56 14.63 -24.04 -9.62
CA LEU A 56 16.01 -23.53 -9.66
C LEU A 56 17.02 -24.68 -9.66
N SER A 57 16.82 -25.69 -8.83
CA SER A 57 17.68 -26.88 -8.82
C SER A 57 17.66 -27.61 -10.15
N THR A 58 16.48 -27.76 -10.77
CA THR A 58 16.33 -28.42 -12.07
C THR A 58 17.10 -27.68 -13.16
N VAL A 59 16.92 -26.36 -13.22
CA VAL A 59 17.56 -25.51 -14.23
C VAL A 59 19.08 -25.47 -14.02
N GLN A 60 19.54 -25.36 -12.78
CA GLN A 60 20.96 -25.34 -12.43
C GLN A 60 21.68 -26.63 -12.83
N ILE A 61 21.04 -27.79 -12.63
CA ILE A 61 21.56 -29.08 -13.10
C ILE A 61 21.72 -29.06 -14.62
N GLY A 62 20.71 -28.54 -15.34
CA GLY A 62 20.75 -28.38 -16.79
C GLY A 62 21.93 -27.52 -17.24
N ILE A 63 22.05 -26.30 -16.70
CA ILE A 63 23.12 -25.34 -17.02
C ILE A 63 24.50 -25.95 -16.75
N THR A 64 24.68 -26.55 -15.58
CA THR A 64 25.95 -27.17 -15.19
C THR A 64 26.32 -28.33 -16.10
N SER A 65 25.36 -29.21 -16.41
CA SER A 65 25.57 -30.37 -17.28
C SER A 65 25.93 -29.95 -18.70
N ILE A 66 25.23 -28.95 -19.25
CA ILE A 66 25.50 -28.40 -20.58
C ILE A 66 26.86 -27.70 -20.61
N GLY A 67 27.23 -26.95 -19.56
CA GLY A 67 28.54 -26.32 -19.43
C GLY A 67 29.68 -27.34 -19.48
N VAL A 68 29.56 -28.46 -18.75
CA VAL A 68 30.56 -29.54 -18.77
C VAL A 68 30.64 -30.21 -20.15
N LEU A 69 29.49 -30.50 -20.78
CA LEU A 69 29.46 -31.08 -22.12
C LEU A 69 30.06 -30.14 -23.17
N ASN A 70 29.79 -28.83 -23.08
CA ASN A 70 30.39 -27.82 -23.96
C ASN A 70 31.91 -27.79 -23.82
N GLY A 71 32.45 -27.92 -22.60
CA GLY A 71 33.88 -28.01 -22.37
C GLY A 71 34.50 -29.23 -23.05
N ILE A 72 33.93 -30.42 -22.81
CA ILE A 72 34.43 -31.70 -23.35
C ILE A 72 34.35 -31.74 -24.88
N VAL A 73 33.21 -31.35 -25.45
CA VAL A 73 33.01 -31.30 -26.91
C VAL A 73 33.90 -30.22 -27.52
N GLY A 74 33.99 -29.06 -26.87
CA GLY A 74 34.82 -27.94 -27.30
C GLY A 74 36.29 -28.30 -27.46
N GLU A 75 36.83 -29.02 -26.48
CA GLU A 75 38.20 -29.53 -26.52
C GLU A 75 38.41 -30.49 -27.70
N ALA A 76 37.55 -31.51 -27.83
CA ALA A 76 37.70 -32.51 -28.88
C ALA A 76 37.55 -31.94 -30.30
N THR A 77 36.62 -31.00 -30.49
CA THR A 77 36.22 -30.49 -31.80
C THR A 77 37.04 -29.30 -32.27
N LEU A 78 37.50 -28.43 -31.36
CA LEU A 78 38.18 -27.19 -31.73
C LEU A 78 39.66 -27.18 -31.30
N ALA A 79 40.01 -27.72 -30.13
CA ALA A 79 41.40 -27.66 -29.65
C ALA A 79 42.33 -28.57 -30.45
N LYS A 80 41.93 -29.83 -30.71
CA LYS A 80 42.75 -30.78 -31.47
C LYS A 80 43.06 -30.34 -32.91
N PRO A 81 42.08 -29.94 -33.74
CA PRO A 81 42.38 -29.46 -35.10
C PRO A 81 43.22 -28.18 -35.10
N PHE A 82 43.01 -27.31 -34.11
CA PHE A 82 43.78 -26.07 -33.97
C PHE A 82 45.23 -26.34 -33.57
N SER A 83 45.50 -27.34 -32.71
CA SER A 83 46.86 -27.80 -32.41
C SER A 83 47.58 -28.31 -33.65
N VAL A 84 46.93 -29.17 -34.45
CA VAL A 84 47.53 -29.70 -35.69
C VAL A 84 47.83 -28.58 -36.68
N TRP A 85 46.96 -27.58 -36.78
CA TRP A 85 47.21 -26.40 -37.61
C TRP A 85 48.41 -25.58 -37.12
N LEU A 86 48.54 -25.35 -35.82
CA LEU A 86 49.69 -24.66 -35.22
C LEU A 86 51.02 -25.44 -35.40
N GLU A 87 50.97 -26.78 -35.41
CA GLU A 87 52.13 -27.62 -35.74
C GLU A 87 52.60 -27.39 -37.19
N THR A 88 51.68 -27.20 -38.14
CA THR A 88 52.06 -26.87 -39.54
C THR A 88 52.77 -25.52 -39.68
N LEU A 89 52.64 -24.64 -38.68
CA LEU A 89 53.32 -23.34 -38.61
C LEU A 89 54.70 -23.43 -37.92
N GLY A 90 55.15 -24.63 -37.54
CA GLY A 90 56.48 -24.87 -36.97
C GLY A 90 56.54 -24.81 -35.44
N MET A 91 55.39 -24.80 -34.74
CA MET A 91 55.36 -24.84 -33.28
C MET A 91 55.69 -26.25 -32.76
N PRO A 92 56.47 -26.40 -31.66
CA PRO A 92 56.69 -27.70 -31.03
C PRO A 92 55.37 -28.33 -30.56
N ILE A 93 55.21 -29.65 -30.76
CA ILE A 93 53.97 -30.40 -30.50
C ILE A 93 53.39 -30.12 -29.11
N ALA A 94 54.22 -30.21 -28.06
CA ALA A 94 53.75 -29.96 -26.69
C ALA A 94 53.30 -28.51 -26.45
N ALA A 95 54.00 -27.53 -27.04
CA ALA A 95 53.62 -26.13 -26.91
C ALA A 95 52.32 -25.82 -27.68
N SER A 96 52.15 -26.45 -28.84
CA SER A 96 50.95 -26.36 -29.68
C SER A 96 49.71 -26.87 -28.95
N GLU A 97 49.80 -28.02 -28.30
CA GLU A 97 48.66 -28.65 -27.61
C GLU A 97 48.19 -27.81 -26.41
N TYR A 98 49.11 -27.32 -25.58
CA TYR A 98 48.75 -26.46 -24.44
C TYR A 98 48.18 -25.11 -24.89
N PHE A 99 48.79 -24.48 -25.89
CA PHE A 99 48.34 -23.18 -26.39
C PHE A 99 46.98 -23.29 -27.08
N ALA A 100 46.78 -24.32 -27.90
CA ALA A 100 45.53 -24.57 -28.58
C ALA A 100 44.40 -24.81 -27.59
N THR A 101 44.62 -25.69 -26.62
CA THR A 101 43.64 -25.98 -25.56
C THR A 101 43.30 -24.72 -24.76
N ALA A 102 44.30 -23.97 -24.30
CA ALA A 102 44.07 -22.74 -23.53
C ALA A 102 43.27 -21.70 -24.32
N LEU A 103 43.65 -21.41 -25.57
CA LEU A 103 42.98 -20.41 -26.39
C LEU A 103 41.54 -20.81 -26.74
N VAL A 104 41.35 -22.08 -27.09
CA VAL A 104 40.03 -22.62 -27.43
C VAL A 104 39.11 -22.63 -26.21
N VAL A 105 39.60 -23.06 -25.04
CA VAL A 105 38.82 -23.01 -23.79
C VAL A 105 38.42 -21.57 -23.49
N VAL A 106 39.35 -20.60 -23.49
CA VAL A 106 39.03 -19.19 -23.23
C VAL A 106 37.98 -18.66 -24.23
N THR A 107 38.14 -18.96 -25.51
CA THR A 107 37.23 -18.50 -26.57
C THR A 107 35.85 -19.10 -26.41
N ILE A 108 35.74 -20.41 -26.22
CA ILE A 108 34.47 -21.11 -26.03
C ILE A 108 33.81 -20.63 -24.75
N THR A 109 34.55 -20.47 -23.66
CA THR A 109 34.02 -19.96 -22.39
C THR A 109 33.44 -18.55 -22.57
N TYR A 110 34.15 -17.65 -23.28
CA TYR A 110 33.63 -16.31 -23.57
C TYR A 110 32.30 -16.37 -24.35
N PHE A 111 32.25 -17.10 -25.46
CA PHE A 111 31.02 -17.20 -26.26
C PHE A 111 29.90 -17.93 -25.52
N SER A 112 30.21 -18.95 -24.73
CA SER A 112 29.22 -19.68 -23.93
C SER A 112 28.64 -18.81 -22.82
N ILE A 113 29.44 -17.96 -22.17
CA ILE A 113 28.94 -17.02 -21.15
C ILE A 113 28.10 -15.93 -21.81
N VAL A 114 28.59 -15.33 -22.91
CA VAL A 114 27.88 -14.23 -23.57
C VAL A 114 26.58 -14.70 -24.21
N LEU A 115 26.64 -15.69 -25.09
CA LEU A 115 25.49 -16.16 -25.87
C LEU A 115 24.63 -17.17 -25.12
N GLY A 116 25.24 -17.99 -24.27
CA GLY A 116 24.55 -19.04 -23.53
C GLY A 116 24.07 -18.62 -22.14
N GLU A 117 24.42 -17.43 -21.65
CA GLU A 117 24.00 -16.99 -20.31
C GLU A 117 23.60 -15.51 -20.25
N LEU A 118 24.53 -14.59 -20.50
CA LEU A 118 24.30 -13.15 -20.30
C LEU A 118 23.19 -12.58 -21.20
N VAL A 119 23.29 -12.80 -22.52
CA VAL A 119 22.28 -12.30 -23.46
C VAL A 119 20.90 -12.93 -23.20
N PRO A 120 20.77 -14.26 -23.03
CA PRO A 120 19.49 -14.88 -22.68
C PRO A 120 18.91 -14.39 -21.35
N LYS A 121 19.73 -14.18 -20.31
CA LYS A 121 19.26 -13.61 -19.03
C LYS A 121 18.72 -12.19 -19.23
N ARG A 122 19.38 -11.36 -20.03
CA ARG A 122 18.87 -10.02 -20.38
C ARG A 122 17.54 -10.07 -21.11
N LEU A 123 17.38 -11.00 -22.06
CA LEU A 123 16.09 -11.20 -22.74
C LEU A 123 14.99 -11.62 -21.76
N GLY A 124 15.32 -12.52 -20.82
CA GLY A 124 14.42 -12.94 -19.73
C GLY A 124 13.91 -11.78 -18.87
N GLN A 125 14.76 -10.78 -18.60
CA GLN A 125 14.41 -9.60 -17.81
C GLN A 125 13.50 -8.62 -18.56
N ILE A 126 13.62 -8.53 -19.89
CA ILE A 126 12.84 -7.56 -20.69
C ILE A 126 11.38 -8.00 -20.81
N ALA A 127 11.13 -9.30 -20.96
CA ALA A 127 9.79 -9.84 -21.16
C ALA A 127 9.52 -11.08 -20.28
N PRO A 128 9.58 -10.95 -18.95
CA PRO A 128 9.59 -12.09 -18.04
C PRO A 128 8.30 -12.90 -18.10
N GLU A 129 7.12 -12.27 -18.13
CA GLU A 129 5.85 -13.02 -18.14
C GLU A 129 5.58 -13.72 -19.48
N ALA A 130 6.04 -13.16 -20.60
CA ALA A 130 5.89 -13.79 -21.91
C ALA A 130 6.81 -15.01 -22.05
N ILE A 131 8.07 -14.86 -21.63
CA ILE A 131 9.07 -15.92 -21.68
C ILE A 131 8.75 -17.02 -20.68
N ALA A 132 8.37 -16.68 -19.45
CA ALA A 132 7.96 -17.65 -18.43
C ALA A 132 6.83 -18.54 -18.93
N ARG A 133 5.80 -17.97 -19.59
CA ARG A 133 4.72 -18.75 -20.20
C ARG A 133 5.21 -19.66 -21.33
N LEU A 134 6.09 -19.16 -22.20
CA LEU A 134 6.64 -19.93 -23.30
C LEU A 134 7.40 -21.18 -22.80
N VAL A 135 8.21 -21.02 -21.75
CA VAL A 135 9.11 -22.07 -21.24
C VAL A 135 8.50 -22.92 -20.13
N ALA A 136 7.40 -22.49 -19.50
CA ALA A 136 6.80 -23.15 -18.35
C ALA A 136 6.48 -24.63 -18.60
N ARG A 137 5.75 -24.95 -19.68
CA ARG A 137 5.33 -26.34 -19.94
C ARG A 137 6.52 -27.29 -20.18
N PRO A 138 7.50 -26.96 -21.04
CA PRO A 138 8.73 -27.75 -21.14
C PRO A 138 9.45 -27.92 -19.80
N MET A 139 9.51 -26.86 -18.99
CA MET A 139 10.20 -26.90 -17.69
C MET A 139 9.48 -27.74 -16.66
N VAL A 140 8.13 -27.78 -16.65
CA VAL A 140 7.36 -28.70 -15.79
C VAL A 140 7.72 -30.16 -16.08
N LEU A 141 7.77 -30.53 -17.37
CA LEU A 141 8.17 -31.89 -17.76
C LEU A 141 9.60 -32.20 -17.32
N LEU A 142 10.52 -31.26 -17.55
CA LEU A 142 11.93 -31.44 -17.22
C LEU A 142 12.14 -31.53 -15.70
N ALA A 143 11.43 -30.73 -14.91
CA ALA A 143 11.41 -30.79 -13.45
C ALA A 143 10.79 -32.09 -12.92
N ALA A 144 9.82 -32.67 -13.63
CA ALA A 144 9.28 -33.98 -13.28
C ALA A 144 10.32 -35.09 -13.51
N ILE A 145 11.08 -35.04 -14.61
CA ILE A 145 12.17 -35.99 -14.93
C ILE A 145 13.35 -35.83 -13.97
N ALA A 146 13.74 -34.60 -13.64
CA ALA A 146 14.87 -34.29 -12.76
C ALA A 146 14.55 -34.50 -11.27
N LYS A 147 13.28 -34.71 -10.90
CA LYS A 147 12.79 -34.90 -9.53
C LYS A 147 13.64 -35.86 -8.65
N PRO A 148 14.05 -37.06 -9.08
CA PRO A 148 14.87 -37.95 -8.24
C PRO A 148 16.26 -37.36 -7.95
N PHE A 149 16.89 -36.70 -8.93
CA PHE A 149 18.18 -36.04 -8.76
C PHE A 149 18.08 -34.82 -7.84
N VAL A 150 17.04 -34.00 -8.03
CA VAL A 150 16.76 -32.84 -7.17
C VAL A 150 16.54 -33.28 -5.73
N LYS A 151 15.77 -34.35 -5.48
CA LYS A 151 15.57 -34.89 -4.12
C LYS A 151 16.88 -35.32 -3.45
N LEU A 152 17.78 -35.94 -4.20
CA LEU A 152 19.09 -36.35 -3.69
C LEU A 152 19.95 -35.12 -3.35
N LEU A 153 19.97 -34.11 -4.23
CA LEU A 153 20.66 -32.85 -3.99
C LEU A 153 20.10 -32.09 -2.79
N SER A 154 18.79 -31.84 -2.73
CA SER A 154 18.16 -31.17 -1.60
C SER A 154 18.37 -31.94 -0.29
N GLY A 155 18.32 -33.28 -0.33
CA GLY A 155 18.64 -34.12 0.83
C GLY A 155 20.09 -33.94 1.31
N SER A 156 21.04 -33.85 0.37
CA SER A 156 22.45 -33.57 0.70
C SER A 156 22.64 -32.16 1.27
N THR A 157 21.99 -31.15 0.69
CA THR A 157 22.02 -29.76 1.19
C THR A 157 21.45 -29.70 2.60
N GLN A 158 20.31 -30.34 2.85
CA GLN A 158 19.69 -30.34 4.17
C GLN A 158 20.54 -31.08 5.21
N LEU A 159 21.25 -32.14 4.81
CA LEU A 159 22.19 -32.83 5.68
C LEU A 159 23.35 -31.90 6.08
N VAL A 160 23.90 -31.15 5.12
CA VAL A 160 24.95 -30.15 5.39
C VAL A 160 24.41 -29.01 6.27
N LEU A 161 23.26 -28.42 5.94
CA LEU A 161 22.66 -27.34 6.73
C LEU A 161 22.36 -27.77 8.17
N ARG A 162 21.93 -29.02 8.37
CA ARG A 162 21.77 -29.61 9.71
C ARG A 162 23.09 -29.71 10.47
N THR A 163 24.22 -29.99 9.81
CA THR A 163 25.53 -29.98 10.47
C THR A 163 25.97 -28.58 10.91
N PHE A 164 25.45 -27.52 10.29
CA PHE A 164 25.69 -26.13 10.67
C PHE A 164 24.60 -25.55 11.61
N GLY A 165 23.58 -26.34 11.99
CA GLY A 165 22.54 -25.91 12.94
C GLY A 165 21.50 -24.93 12.37
N ILE A 166 21.45 -24.71 11.06
CA ILE A 166 20.50 -23.78 10.42
C ILE A 166 19.14 -24.48 10.24
N LYS A 167 18.09 -23.92 10.85
CA LYS A 167 16.70 -24.36 10.65
C LYS A 167 16.04 -23.49 9.58
N ASP A 168 15.59 -24.14 8.51
CA ASP A 168 14.85 -23.51 7.42
C ASP A 168 13.51 -22.97 7.95
N SER A 169 13.40 -21.65 8.06
CA SER A 169 12.24 -20.96 8.61
C SER A 169 11.31 -20.59 7.45
N GLY A 170 10.60 -21.59 6.94
CA GLY A 170 9.64 -21.42 5.85
C GLY A 170 8.44 -20.56 6.28
N ARG A 171 8.15 -19.55 5.46
CA ARG A 171 7.08 -18.53 5.57
C ARG A 171 7.28 -17.51 6.70
N GLN A 172 7.87 -16.36 6.35
CA GLN A 172 7.62 -15.12 7.07
C GLN A 172 6.12 -14.81 7.01
N ALA A 173 5.53 -14.45 8.15
CA ALA A 173 4.18 -13.90 8.19
C ALA A 173 4.21 -12.56 7.44
N MET A 174 3.27 -12.39 6.50
CA MET A 174 3.16 -11.20 5.66
C MET A 174 2.86 -9.98 6.53
N THR A 175 3.59 -8.89 6.35
CA THR A 175 3.35 -7.62 7.07
C THR A 175 2.26 -6.81 6.38
N GLU A 176 1.66 -5.86 7.11
CA GLU A 176 0.66 -4.94 6.55
C GLU A 176 1.24 -4.12 5.39
N GLU A 177 2.49 -3.67 5.51
CA GLU A 177 3.24 -2.97 4.46
C GLU A 177 3.37 -3.81 3.18
N GLU A 178 3.68 -5.11 3.31
CA GLU A 178 3.77 -6.02 2.17
C GLU A 178 2.40 -6.23 1.50
N LEU A 179 1.33 -6.27 2.30
CA LEU A 179 -0.04 -6.37 1.80
C LEU A 179 -0.48 -5.07 1.09
N HIS A 180 -0.04 -3.91 1.58
CA HIS A 180 -0.29 -2.62 0.93
C HIS A 180 0.41 -2.52 -0.42
N LEU A 181 1.69 -2.94 -0.50
CA LEU A 181 2.46 -3.01 -1.74
C LEU A 181 1.81 -3.95 -2.77
N MET A 182 1.26 -5.08 -2.32
CA MET A 182 0.53 -5.99 -3.21
C MET A 182 -0.79 -5.40 -3.73
N LEU A 183 -1.50 -4.62 -2.91
CA LEU A 183 -2.72 -3.92 -3.30
C LEU A 183 -2.44 -2.80 -4.30
N GLU A 184 -1.35 -2.06 -4.10
CA GLU A 184 -0.86 -1.03 -5.02
C GLU A 184 -0.45 -1.63 -6.37
N GLU A 185 0.31 -2.74 -6.35
CA GLU A 185 0.67 -3.49 -7.56
C GLU A 185 -0.58 -4.02 -8.31
N GLY A 186 -1.63 -4.39 -7.56
CA GLY A 186 -2.94 -4.78 -8.11
C GLY A 186 -3.71 -3.64 -8.78
N SER A 187 -3.63 -2.42 -8.24
CA SER A 187 -4.25 -1.23 -8.83
C SER A 187 -3.53 -0.82 -10.12
N ASP A 188 -2.19 -0.78 -10.11
CA ASP A 188 -1.36 -0.47 -11.29
C ASP A 188 -1.53 -1.49 -12.42
N ALA A 189 -1.80 -2.75 -12.08
CA ALA A 189 -2.12 -3.80 -13.03
C ALA A 189 -3.55 -3.71 -13.62
N GLY A 190 -4.34 -2.70 -13.19
CA GLY A 190 -5.72 -2.47 -13.60
C GLY A 190 -6.66 -3.60 -13.17
N ILE A 191 -6.42 -4.19 -12.00
CA ILE A 191 -7.25 -5.26 -11.42
C ILE A 191 -8.21 -4.69 -10.37
N ILE A 192 -7.79 -3.63 -9.68
CA ILE A 192 -8.55 -2.92 -8.64
C ILE A 192 -8.72 -1.48 -9.10
N GLU A 193 -9.95 -0.98 -9.15
CA GLU A 193 -10.17 0.44 -9.45
C GLU A 193 -9.63 1.31 -8.30
N HIS A 194 -9.06 2.47 -8.62
CA HIS A 194 -8.36 3.33 -7.65
C HIS A 194 -9.23 3.69 -6.41
N HIS A 195 -10.55 3.77 -6.62
CA HIS A 195 -11.52 4.03 -5.55
C HIS A 195 -11.69 2.84 -4.58
N GLU A 196 -11.62 1.60 -5.07
CA GLU A 196 -11.68 0.39 -4.26
C GLU A 196 -10.43 0.24 -3.40
N HIS A 197 -9.27 0.60 -3.96
CA HIS A 197 -8.01 0.62 -3.23
C HIS A 197 -8.06 1.57 -2.02
N GLN A 198 -8.57 2.79 -2.24
CA GLN A 198 -8.70 3.79 -1.18
C GLN A 198 -9.64 3.30 -0.07
N MET A 199 -10.77 2.68 -0.41
CA MET A 199 -11.69 2.10 0.57
C MET A 199 -11.03 1.00 1.40
N VAL A 200 -10.33 0.06 0.76
CA VAL A 200 -9.64 -1.04 1.48
C VAL A 200 -8.60 -0.49 2.44
N ARG A 201 -7.79 0.47 2.00
CA ARG A 201 -6.79 1.15 2.86
C ARG A 201 -7.44 1.85 4.05
N ASN A 202 -8.55 2.55 3.82
CA ASN A 202 -9.27 3.24 4.87
C ASN A 202 -9.90 2.28 5.90
N VAL A 203 -10.35 1.10 5.47
CA VAL A 203 -10.84 0.06 6.39
C VAL A 203 -9.75 -0.40 7.35
N PHE A 204 -8.52 -0.64 6.87
CA PHE A 204 -7.40 -1.00 7.76
C PHE A 204 -7.09 0.14 8.74
N ARG A 205 -7.00 1.37 8.25
CA ARG A 205 -6.77 2.55 9.11
C ARG A 205 -7.87 2.76 10.15
N LEU A 206 -9.12 2.34 9.87
CA LEU A 206 -10.24 2.49 10.80
C LEU A 206 -10.05 1.67 12.09
N ASP A 207 -9.25 0.60 12.06
CA ASP A 207 -8.99 -0.24 13.23
C ASP A 207 -8.11 0.47 14.26
N ASP A 208 -7.12 1.25 13.80
CA ASP A 208 -6.23 2.04 14.66
C ASP A 208 -6.72 3.48 14.92
N ARG A 209 -7.76 3.91 14.19
CA ARG A 209 -8.27 5.27 14.29
C ARG A 209 -9.12 5.46 15.55
N GLN A 210 -8.70 6.41 16.38
CA GLN A 210 -9.48 6.84 17.54
C GLN A 210 -10.74 7.60 17.12
N ILE A 211 -11.87 7.33 17.79
CA ILE A 211 -13.14 8.00 17.50
C ILE A 211 -13.08 9.51 17.73
N ALA A 212 -12.21 9.99 18.63
CA ALA A 212 -12.00 11.42 18.84
C ALA A 212 -11.56 12.17 17.56
N SER A 213 -11.03 11.46 16.54
CA SER A 213 -10.71 12.02 15.22
C SER A 213 -11.90 12.06 14.24
N LEU A 214 -13.00 11.41 14.58
CA LEU A 214 -14.23 11.30 13.78
C LEU A 214 -15.40 12.07 14.40
N MET A 215 -15.21 12.59 15.62
CA MET A 215 -16.29 13.21 16.36
C MET A 215 -16.54 14.64 15.92
N VAL A 216 -17.80 15.05 16.00
CA VAL A 216 -18.17 16.46 16.06
C VAL A 216 -18.00 16.93 17.50
N PRO A 217 -17.08 17.87 17.78
CA PRO A 217 -16.84 18.36 19.13
C PRO A 217 -18.10 18.99 19.73
N ARG A 218 -18.31 18.82 21.04
CA ARG A 218 -19.50 19.33 21.76
C ARG A 218 -19.85 20.79 21.47
N SER A 219 -18.85 21.64 21.23
CA SER A 219 -19.04 23.08 20.92
C SER A 219 -19.73 23.34 19.59
N GLU A 220 -19.62 22.43 18.61
CA GLU A 220 -20.24 22.55 17.28
C GLU A 220 -21.58 21.84 17.16
N VAL A 221 -21.92 20.99 18.14
CA VAL A 221 -23.12 20.19 18.03
C VAL A 221 -24.36 21.08 18.16
N VAL A 222 -25.20 21.08 17.13
CA VAL A 222 -26.52 21.69 17.19
C VAL A 222 -27.45 20.79 18.01
N TYR A 223 -27.96 21.31 19.14
CA TYR A 223 -28.83 20.58 20.06
C TYR A 223 -30.08 21.37 20.45
N PHE A 224 -31.09 20.66 20.93
CA PHE A 224 -32.28 21.25 21.54
C PHE A 224 -32.17 21.22 23.07
N ASP A 225 -32.51 22.34 23.73
CA ASP A 225 -32.65 22.36 25.19
C ASP A 225 -34.13 22.35 25.55
N ALA A 226 -34.52 21.44 26.43
CA ALA A 226 -35.89 21.32 26.93
C ALA A 226 -36.31 22.52 27.81
N ASP A 227 -35.34 23.26 28.36
CA ASP A 227 -35.60 24.47 29.14
C ASP A 227 -35.74 25.74 28.26
N ASP A 228 -35.28 25.68 27.01
CA ASP A 228 -35.43 26.77 26.03
C ASP A 228 -36.86 26.82 25.46
N SER A 229 -37.26 28.01 24.97
CA SER A 229 -38.55 28.16 24.30
C SER A 229 -38.64 27.30 23.03
N LEU A 230 -39.86 26.88 22.67
CA LEU A 230 -40.06 26.12 21.44
C LEU A 230 -39.67 26.96 20.21
N GLU A 231 -39.93 28.27 20.22
CA GLU A 231 -39.52 29.17 19.15
C GLU A 231 -37.99 29.17 18.95
N GLU A 232 -37.22 29.18 20.04
CA GLU A 232 -35.75 29.17 19.96
C GLU A 232 -35.20 27.86 19.38
N ASN A 233 -35.72 26.73 19.85
CA ASN A 233 -35.36 25.42 19.31
C ASN A 233 -35.77 25.29 17.83
N LEU A 234 -36.91 25.86 17.43
CA LEU A 234 -37.33 25.88 16.02
C LEU A 234 -36.44 26.79 15.15
N MET A 235 -35.91 27.90 15.67
CA MET A 235 -34.91 28.70 14.97
C MET A 235 -33.61 27.92 14.77
N ARG A 236 -33.15 27.15 15.77
CA ARG A 236 -31.99 26.25 15.60
C ARG A 236 -32.26 25.17 14.55
N PHE A 237 -33.45 24.61 14.56
CA PHE A 237 -33.88 23.63 13.57
C PHE A 237 -33.86 24.23 12.15
N GLU A 238 -34.45 25.40 11.94
CA GLU A 238 -34.52 26.08 10.63
C GLU A 238 -33.15 26.40 10.05
N ASN A 239 -32.19 26.80 10.90
CA ASN A 239 -30.83 27.14 10.49
C ASN A 239 -29.91 25.92 10.31
N SER A 240 -30.41 24.71 10.54
CA SER A 240 -29.62 23.48 10.47
C SER A 240 -30.14 22.52 9.40
N GLN A 241 -29.25 21.70 8.84
CA GLN A 241 -29.61 20.68 7.85
C GLN A 241 -29.65 19.26 8.43
N HIS A 242 -29.56 19.13 9.76
CA HIS A 242 -29.43 17.84 10.40
C HIS A 242 -30.77 17.11 10.54
N SER A 243 -30.72 15.79 10.38
CA SER A 243 -31.90 14.93 10.57
C SER A 243 -32.14 14.52 12.03
N ARG A 244 -31.12 14.69 12.88
CA ARG A 244 -31.11 14.24 14.28
C ARG A 244 -30.48 15.30 15.15
N PHE A 245 -31.06 15.50 16.32
CA PHE A 245 -30.61 16.51 17.28
C PHE A 245 -30.53 15.86 18.65
N PRO A 246 -29.40 15.99 19.36
CA PRO A 246 -29.36 15.77 20.78
C PRO A 246 -30.39 16.66 21.48
N VAL A 247 -31.06 16.10 22.49
CA VAL A 247 -31.96 16.86 23.35
C VAL A 247 -31.42 16.80 24.77
N VAL A 248 -31.20 17.98 25.35
CA VAL A 248 -30.64 18.16 26.68
C VAL A 248 -31.61 18.93 27.58
N ARG A 249 -31.28 19.04 28.87
CA ARG A 249 -32.00 19.90 29.82
C ARG A 249 -31.00 20.70 30.64
N GLY A 250 -31.00 22.01 30.47
CA GLY A 250 -30.07 22.89 31.17
C GLY A 250 -28.61 22.62 30.81
N GLY A 251 -28.36 22.22 29.56
CA GLY A 251 -27.05 21.88 29.01
C GLY A 251 -26.64 20.39 29.06
N TRP A 252 -25.40 20.14 28.64
CA TRP A 252 -24.83 18.81 28.34
C TRP A 252 -24.73 17.83 29.51
N ASN A 253 -24.90 18.29 30.74
CA ASN A 253 -24.88 17.44 31.93
C ASN A 253 -26.12 16.55 32.03
N THR A 254 -27.20 16.86 31.31
CA THR A 254 -28.45 16.08 31.33
C THR A 254 -28.94 15.86 29.90
N ILE A 255 -28.51 14.76 29.30
CA ILE A 255 -28.97 14.32 27.98
C ILE A 255 -30.26 13.51 28.14
N LEU A 256 -31.34 13.96 27.49
CA LEU A 256 -32.63 13.29 27.50
C LEU A 256 -32.73 12.22 26.39
N GLY A 257 -32.04 12.42 25.27
CA GLY A 257 -32.03 11.49 24.15
C GLY A 257 -31.76 12.18 22.82
N VAL A 258 -32.25 11.58 21.74
CA VAL A 258 -32.09 12.09 20.36
C VAL A 258 -33.45 12.28 19.70
N ALA A 259 -33.73 13.49 19.24
CA ALA A 259 -34.91 13.84 18.47
C ALA A 259 -34.69 13.63 16.97
N ASN A 260 -35.77 13.35 16.23
CA ASN A 260 -35.74 13.21 14.77
C ASN A 260 -36.49 14.38 14.10
N ALA A 261 -35.80 15.09 13.21
CA ALA A 261 -36.34 16.19 12.42
C ALA A 261 -37.70 15.86 11.76
N ARG A 262 -37.81 14.66 11.18
CA ARG A 262 -39.01 14.20 10.48
C ARG A 262 -40.22 14.12 11.40
N GLN A 263 -40.03 13.73 12.66
CA GLN A 263 -41.13 13.63 13.62
C GLN A 263 -41.64 15.02 14.01
N MET A 264 -40.74 15.99 14.18
CA MET A 264 -41.09 17.39 14.46
C MET A 264 -41.82 18.04 13.28
N LEU A 265 -41.31 17.86 12.07
CA LEU A 265 -41.97 18.30 10.83
C LEU A 265 -43.37 17.69 10.69
N ALA A 266 -43.51 16.38 10.93
CA ALA A 266 -44.79 15.70 10.83
C ALA A 266 -45.83 16.20 11.85
N ALA A 267 -45.42 16.52 13.08
CA ALA A 267 -46.31 17.11 14.09
C ALA A 267 -46.78 18.51 13.66
N THR A 268 -45.84 19.34 13.17
CA THR A 268 -46.13 20.69 12.69
C THR A 268 -47.11 20.67 11.50
N LEU A 269 -46.92 19.75 10.55
CA LEU A 269 -47.83 19.57 9.40
C LEU A 269 -49.25 19.12 9.78
N ARG A 270 -49.42 18.48 10.94
CA ARG A 270 -50.74 18.13 11.49
C ARG A 270 -51.40 19.28 12.26
N GLY A 271 -50.73 20.43 12.39
CA GLY A 271 -51.19 21.55 13.22
C GLY A 271 -51.02 21.30 14.72
N GLU A 272 -50.24 20.28 15.10
CA GLU A 272 -49.89 19.99 16.49
C GLU A 272 -48.64 20.79 16.88
N LYS A 273 -48.51 21.15 18.16
CA LYS A 273 -47.24 21.70 18.66
C LYS A 273 -46.22 20.56 18.78
N PRO A 274 -45.06 20.63 18.11
CA PRO A 274 -44.03 19.61 18.26
C PRO A 274 -43.53 19.59 19.71
N ASN A 275 -43.57 18.41 20.34
CA ASN A 275 -42.96 18.20 21.64
C ASN A 275 -41.54 17.65 21.44
N LEU A 276 -40.55 18.38 21.95
CA LEU A 276 -39.12 18.04 21.83
C LEU A 276 -38.72 16.85 22.70
N VAL A 277 -39.52 16.50 23.70
CA VAL A 277 -39.20 15.48 24.71
C VAL A 277 -39.94 14.16 24.46
N ASP A 278 -40.99 14.17 23.63
CA ASP A 278 -41.75 12.95 23.33
C ASP A 278 -41.06 12.12 22.24
N ASN A 279 -41.10 10.80 22.40
CA ASN A 279 -40.56 9.82 21.44
C ASN A 279 -39.05 9.96 21.14
N LEU A 280 -38.28 10.49 22.11
CA LEU A 280 -36.83 10.52 22.02
C LEU A 280 -36.28 9.11 21.86
N LYS A 281 -35.32 8.96 20.94
CA LYS A 281 -34.50 7.76 20.89
C LYS A 281 -33.50 7.77 22.04
N PRO A 282 -33.18 6.60 22.63
CA PRO A 282 -32.21 6.52 23.71
C PRO A 282 -30.84 7.02 23.25
N ALA A 283 -30.16 7.75 24.12
CA ALA A 283 -28.77 8.14 23.93
C ALA A 283 -27.87 6.93 24.15
N VAL A 284 -27.04 6.60 23.15
CA VAL A 284 -25.99 5.58 23.26
C VAL A 284 -24.68 6.30 23.55
N PHE A 285 -23.95 5.83 24.56
CA PHE A 285 -22.69 6.42 25.00
C PHE A 285 -21.56 5.45 24.70
N VAL A 286 -20.47 5.98 24.13
CA VAL A 286 -19.25 5.23 23.82
C VAL A 286 -18.05 5.94 24.45
N PRO A 287 -17.06 5.19 24.98
CA PRO A 287 -15.86 5.81 25.52
C PRO A 287 -14.98 6.37 24.39
N GLU A 288 -14.27 7.47 24.63
CA GLU A 288 -13.36 8.08 23.64
C GLU A 288 -12.20 7.17 23.19
N SER A 289 -11.88 6.16 24.01
CA SER A 289 -10.84 5.15 23.73
C SER A 289 -11.26 4.06 22.74
N LEU A 290 -12.53 4.01 22.34
CA LEU A 290 -13.01 3.04 21.36
C LEU A 290 -12.47 3.38 19.95
N THR A 291 -12.21 2.37 19.15
CA THR A 291 -11.71 2.52 17.77
C THR A 291 -12.86 2.72 16.78
N GLY A 292 -12.54 3.21 15.58
CA GLY A 292 -13.53 3.37 14.50
C GLY A 292 -14.23 2.05 14.13
N MET A 293 -13.50 0.93 14.12
CA MET A 293 -14.09 -0.40 13.89
C MET A 293 -15.02 -0.82 15.04
N GLY A 294 -14.62 -0.59 16.30
CA GLY A 294 -15.48 -0.83 17.45
C GLY A 294 -16.76 -0.01 17.43
N LEU A 295 -16.68 1.25 16.98
CA LEU A 295 -17.85 2.12 16.81
C LEU A 295 -18.81 1.61 15.73
N LEU A 296 -18.27 1.12 14.60
CA LEU A 296 -19.08 0.54 13.53
C LEU A 296 -19.86 -0.69 14.03
N GLU A 297 -19.23 -1.54 14.84
CA GLU A 297 -19.90 -2.67 15.48
C GLU A 297 -21.00 -2.21 16.45
N GLU A 298 -20.75 -1.17 17.24
CA GLU A 298 -21.75 -0.62 18.16
C GLU A 298 -22.97 -0.08 17.40
N PHE A 299 -22.79 0.64 16.28
CA PHE A 299 -23.90 1.07 15.44
C PHE A 299 -24.67 -0.11 14.82
N ARG A 300 -23.97 -1.18 14.41
CA ARG A 300 -24.62 -2.40 13.88
C ARG A 300 -25.44 -3.13 14.93
N ASN A 301 -24.96 -3.20 16.17
CA ASN A 301 -25.61 -3.94 17.26
C ASN A 301 -26.78 -3.17 17.87
N SER A 302 -26.60 -1.88 18.11
CA SER A 302 -27.61 -1.01 18.73
C SER A 302 -28.69 -0.53 17.74
N GLY A 303 -28.36 -0.46 16.44
CA GLY A 303 -29.22 0.10 15.40
C GLY A 303 -29.44 1.62 15.49
N VAL A 304 -28.68 2.31 16.34
CA VAL A 304 -28.68 3.79 16.37
C VAL A 304 -27.79 4.35 15.26
N GLN A 305 -27.88 5.66 15.01
CA GLN A 305 -27.09 6.34 13.98
C GLN A 305 -26.32 7.56 14.53
N LEU A 306 -26.40 7.78 15.84
CA LEU A 306 -25.73 8.84 16.57
C LEU A 306 -25.36 8.28 17.94
N ALA A 307 -24.11 8.43 18.33
CA ALA A 307 -23.59 8.07 19.64
C ALA A 307 -22.93 9.29 20.28
N PHE A 308 -22.97 9.36 21.60
CA PHE A 308 -22.32 10.38 22.42
C PHE A 308 -20.99 9.84 22.91
N ILE A 309 -19.93 10.64 22.77
CA ILE A 309 -18.60 10.25 23.21
C ILE A 309 -18.37 10.82 24.60
N VAL A 310 -17.91 9.97 25.51
CA VAL A 310 -17.63 10.33 26.90
C VAL A 310 -16.18 10.06 27.26
N ASP A 311 -15.64 10.92 28.10
CA ASP A 311 -14.33 10.73 28.73
C ASP A 311 -14.40 9.83 29.98
N GLU A 312 -13.28 9.66 30.67
CA GLU A 312 -13.20 8.85 31.90
C GLU A 312 -13.94 9.46 33.10
N TYR A 313 -14.27 10.76 33.03
CA TYR A 313 -15.03 11.46 34.05
C TYR A 313 -16.55 11.40 33.77
N GLY A 314 -16.95 10.86 32.62
CA GLY A 314 -18.33 10.75 32.18
C GLY A 314 -18.87 12.05 31.57
N GLU A 315 -18.00 13.00 31.23
CA GLU A 315 -18.39 14.22 30.52
C GLU A 315 -18.50 13.96 29.01
N VAL A 316 -19.50 14.57 28.37
CA VAL A 316 -19.70 14.44 26.93
C VAL A 316 -18.73 15.35 26.19
N GLN A 317 -17.84 14.74 25.43
CA GLN A 317 -16.82 15.42 24.61
C GLN A 317 -17.36 15.79 23.22
N GLY A 318 -18.34 15.04 22.71
CA GLY A 318 -18.93 15.28 21.40
C GLY A 318 -19.92 14.19 20.99
N ILE A 319 -20.27 14.18 19.70
CA ILE A 319 -21.07 13.13 19.08
C ILE A 319 -20.35 12.55 17.87
N VAL A 320 -20.74 11.35 17.48
CA VAL A 320 -20.32 10.72 16.23
C VAL A 320 -21.51 10.02 15.60
N THR A 321 -21.57 10.02 14.28
CA THR A 321 -22.65 9.42 13.51
C THR A 321 -22.15 8.25 12.68
N LEU A 322 -23.09 7.40 12.25
CA LEU A 322 -22.77 6.34 11.31
C LEU A 322 -22.27 6.91 9.97
N GLN A 323 -22.73 8.11 9.60
CA GLN A 323 -22.28 8.76 8.37
C GLN A 323 -20.78 9.09 8.46
N ASP A 324 -20.30 9.64 9.57
CA ASP A 324 -18.88 9.99 9.76
C ASP A 324 -17.98 8.76 9.65
N VAL A 325 -18.41 7.62 10.21
CA VAL A 325 -17.69 6.34 10.08
C VAL A 325 -17.69 5.83 8.63
N MET A 326 -18.79 5.99 7.91
CA MET A 326 -18.87 5.60 6.49
C MET A 326 -18.04 6.53 5.60
N GLU A 327 -17.99 7.82 5.90
CA GLU A 327 -17.12 8.80 5.22
C GLU A 327 -15.65 8.47 5.46
N ALA A 328 -15.28 8.08 6.67
CA ALA A 328 -13.92 7.63 6.99
C ALA A 328 -13.48 6.43 6.11
N ILE A 329 -14.41 5.55 5.73
CA ILE A 329 -14.14 4.40 4.85
C ILE A 329 -14.14 4.83 3.37
N THR A 330 -15.21 5.51 2.94
CA THR A 330 -15.48 5.79 1.53
C THR A 330 -14.77 7.03 0.98
N GLY A 331 -14.19 7.85 1.86
CA GLY A 331 -13.73 9.20 1.57
C GLY A 331 -14.86 10.23 1.70
N GLU A 332 -14.53 11.53 1.68
CA GLU A 332 -15.52 12.60 1.73
C GLU A 332 -16.58 12.41 0.64
N PHE A 333 -17.87 12.37 1.02
CA PHE A 333 -18.92 12.57 0.04
C PHE A 333 -18.77 13.98 -0.56
N LYS A 334 -19.11 14.15 -1.84
CA LYS A 334 -19.12 15.49 -2.45
C LYS A 334 -20.03 16.40 -1.63
N THR A 335 -19.44 17.29 -0.86
CA THR A 335 -20.17 18.27 -0.05
C THR A 335 -20.88 19.24 -0.98
N HIS A 336 -22.11 19.62 -0.62
CA HIS A 336 -22.89 20.56 -1.43
C HIS A 336 -22.39 22.01 -1.31
N HIS A 337 -21.57 22.31 -0.29
CA HIS A 337 -20.96 23.61 -0.05
C HIS A 337 -19.45 23.46 0.13
N ALA A 338 -18.67 24.39 -0.43
CA ALA A 338 -17.21 24.39 -0.34
C ALA A 338 -16.69 24.63 1.09
N GLU A 339 -17.55 25.12 1.99
CA GLU A 339 -17.23 25.46 3.38
C GLU A 339 -17.05 24.21 4.26
N ASP A 340 -17.69 23.10 3.86
CA ASP A 340 -17.67 21.81 4.57
C ASP A 340 -16.53 20.88 4.11
N ALA A 341 -15.72 21.29 3.12
CA ALA A 341 -14.62 20.49 2.63
C ALA A 341 -13.39 20.62 3.53
N TRP A 342 -12.70 19.51 3.82
CA TRP A 342 -11.47 19.54 4.63
C TRP A 342 -10.34 20.35 4.00
N ALA A 343 -10.32 20.47 2.67
CA ALA A 343 -9.28 21.20 1.95
C ALA A 343 -9.83 21.85 0.67
N VAL A 344 -9.62 23.15 0.53
CA VAL A 344 -9.95 23.93 -0.66
C VAL A 344 -8.69 24.58 -1.23
N GLN A 345 -8.36 24.26 -2.49
CA GLN A 345 -7.24 24.90 -3.18
C GLN A 345 -7.64 26.28 -3.68
N ARG A 346 -6.80 27.28 -3.36
CA ARG A 346 -6.96 28.67 -3.82
C ARG A 346 -6.23 28.89 -5.15
N GLU A 347 -6.56 29.99 -5.82
CA GLU A 347 -6.00 30.35 -7.13
C GLU A 347 -4.47 30.54 -7.13
N ASP A 348 -3.90 30.89 -5.98
CA ASP A 348 -2.46 31.08 -5.77
C ASP A 348 -1.70 29.77 -5.47
N GLY A 349 -2.40 28.63 -5.43
CA GLY A 349 -1.83 27.32 -5.14
C GLY A 349 -1.75 26.99 -3.64
N SER A 350 -2.11 27.91 -2.75
CA SER A 350 -2.26 27.64 -1.32
C SER A 350 -3.51 26.80 -1.03
N LEU A 351 -3.50 26.09 0.10
CA LEU A 351 -4.61 25.25 0.53
C LEU A 351 -5.24 25.87 1.78
N LEU A 352 -6.54 26.12 1.73
CA LEU A 352 -7.33 26.42 2.92
C LEU A 352 -7.81 25.11 3.52
N LEU A 353 -7.33 24.79 4.71
CA LEU A 353 -7.62 23.57 5.44
C LEU A 353 -8.56 23.83 6.60
N ASP A 354 -9.45 22.88 6.84
CA ASP A 354 -10.28 22.83 8.03
C ASP A 354 -9.45 22.46 9.28
N GLY A 355 -9.63 23.15 10.39
CA GLY A 355 -8.91 22.89 11.64
C GLY A 355 -9.23 21.53 12.26
N LEU A 356 -10.38 20.94 11.92
CA LEU A 356 -10.77 19.58 12.31
C LEU A 356 -10.33 18.51 11.31
N ILE A 357 -9.64 18.85 10.21
CA ILE A 357 -9.11 17.83 9.30
C ILE A 357 -8.32 16.80 10.10
N PRO A 358 -8.67 15.51 10.02
CA PRO A 358 -7.99 14.50 10.80
C PRO A 358 -6.59 14.24 10.24
N ILE A 359 -5.67 13.83 11.12
CA ILE A 359 -4.24 13.70 10.77
C ILE A 359 -3.95 12.76 9.59
N PRO A 360 -4.57 11.56 9.48
CA PRO A 360 -4.32 10.69 8.33
C PRO A 360 -4.68 11.35 6.99
N GLU A 361 -5.79 12.09 6.95
CA GLU A 361 -6.24 12.82 5.77
C GLU A 361 -5.35 14.03 5.47
N LEU A 362 -4.92 14.75 6.50
CA LEU A 362 -3.92 15.81 6.35
C LEU A 362 -2.62 15.29 5.72
N LYS A 363 -2.11 14.15 6.21
CA LYS A 363 -0.88 13.51 5.68
C LYS A 363 -1.06 13.14 4.22
N ASP A 364 -2.16 12.47 3.88
CA ASP A 364 -2.44 12.09 2.50
C ASP A 364 -2.61 13.30 1.56
N ARG A 365 -3.25 14.39 2.04
CA ARG A 365 -3.51 15.60 1.24
C ARG A 365 -2.25 16.44 0.97
N LEU A 366 -1.35 16.50 1.95
CA LEU A 366 -0.13 17.31 1.89
C LEU A 366 1.13 16.50 1.56
N ASP A 367 0.98 15.18 1.40
CA ASP A 367 2.06 14.21 1.18
C ASP A 367 3.14 14.29 2.28
N LEU A 368 2.68 14.32 3.54
CA LEU A 368 3.56 14.41 4.72
C LEU A 368 4.05 13.02 5.13
N SER A 369 5.36 12.90 5.34
CA SER A 369 5.98 11.66 5.82
C SER A 369 5.62 11.37 7.28
N ALA A 370 5.67 12.40 8.14
CA ALA A 370 5.35 12.27 9.56
C ALA A 370 4.69 13.54 10.10
N VAL A 371 4.02 13.42 11.25
CA VAL A 371 3.54 14.57 12.03
C VAL A 371 4.21 14.64 13.41
N PRO A 372 4.25 15.80 14.09
CA PRO A 372 5.00 15.96 15.34
C PRO A 372 4.48 15.04 16.46
N GLU A 373 5.32 14.23 17.08
CA GLU A 373 4.88 13.33 18.17
C GLU A 373 3.72 12.36 17.80
N GLU A 374 3.64 11.90 16.55
CA GLU A 374 2.59 10.98 16.05
C GLU A 374 2.35 9.78 16.98
N ASP A 375 3.43 9.13 17.43
CA ASP A 375 3.39 7.93 18.30
C ASP A 375 2.76 8.16 19.69
N ARG A 376 2.61 9.42 20.10
CA ARG A 376 2.11 9.76 21.45
C ARG A 376 0.60 9.98 21.51
N GLY A 377 -0.10 10.03 20.37
CA GLY A 377 -1.56 10.16 20.31
C GLY A 377 -2.11 11.38 21.05
N ARG A 378 -1.37 12.49 21.08
CA ARG A 378 -1.74 13.70 21.87
C ARG A 378 -2.78 14.59 21.19
N TYR A 379 -2.99 14.39 19.89
CA TYR A 379 -3.91 15.16 19.08
C TYR A 379 -4.37 14.29 17.91
N ASN A 380 -5.55 14.64 17.39
CA ASN A 380 -6.23 13.87 16.34
C ASN A 380 -6.53 14.71 15.09
N THR A 381 -6.38 16.04 15.18
CA THR A 381 -6.73 17.01 14.13
C THR A 381 -5.63 18.04 13.90
N LEU A 382 -5.70 18.77 12.78
CA LEU A 382 -4.78 19.87 12.46
C LEU A 382 -4.73 20.94 13.56
N SER A 383 -5.87 21.38 14.10
CA SER A 383 -5.90 22.37 15.19
C SER A 383 -5.10 21.89 16.41
N GLY A 384 -5.21 20.61 16.75
CA GLY A 384 -4.43 20.02 17.85
C GLY A 384 -2.93 19.98 17.55
N MET A 385 -2.55 19.60 16.33
CA MET A 385 -1.17 19.62 15.86
C MET A 385 -0.56 21.02 15.93
N LEU A 386 -1.26 22.04 15.42
CA LEU A 386 -0.76 23.43 15.43
C LEU A 386 -0.65 23.98 16.85
N THR A 387 -1.60 23.64 17.73
CA THR A 387 -1.54 24.04 19.15
C THR A 387 -0.32 23.44 19.84
N LEU A 388 0.00 22.17 19.54
CA LEU A 388 1.21 21.51 20.04
C LEU A 388 2.48 22.20 19.52
N LEU A 389 2.54 22.51 18.23
CA LEU A 389 3.69 23.18 17.60
C LEU A 389 3.91 24.60 18.11
N LEU A 390 2.83 25.36 18.32
CA LEU A 390 2.89 26.74 18.83
C LEU A 390 3.28 26.78 20.31
N GLY A 391 2.92 25.75 21.09
CA GLY A 391 3.20 25.68 22.53
C GLY A 391 2.48 26.77 23.35
N LYS A 392 1.49 27.43 22.75
CA LYS A 392 0.69 28.52 23.34
C LYS A 392 -0.75 28.41 22.82
N LEU A 393 -1.66 29.18 23.42
CA LEU A 393 -2.99 29.36 22.84
C LEU A 393 -2.86 30.05 21.48
N PRO A 394 -3.44 29.47 20.41
CA PRO A 394 -3.31 30.01 19.07
C PRO A 394 -3.99 31.36 18.95
N GLN A 395 -3.42 32.22 18.11
CA GLN A 395 -4.01 33.49 17.69
C GLN A 395 -4.06 33.56 16.17
N THR A 396 -5.03 34.28 15.61
CA THR A 396 -5.06 34.58 14.18
C THR A 396 -3.73 35.18 13.75
N THR A 397 -3.22 34.83 12.57
CA THR A 397 -1.89 35.15 12.03
C THR A 397 -0.71 34.43 12.69
N ASP A 398 -0.94 33.54 13.67
CA ASP A 398 0.13 32.65 14.13
C ASP A 398 0.55 31.72 13.00
N THR A 399 1.86 31.59 12.83
CA THR A 399 2.46 30.72 11.81
C THR A 399 3.33 29.66 12.46
N CYS A 400 3.28 28.45 11.92
CA CYS A 400 4.26 27.42 12.24
C CYS A 400 4.65 26.65 10.97
N GLU A 401 5.78 25.97 11.05
CA GLU A 401 6.35 25.26 9.91
C GLU A 401 6.50 23.79 10.25
N TRP A 402 6.16 22.92 9.30
CA TRP A 402 6.41 21.50 9.42
C TRP A 402 6.72 20.91 8.05
N GLU A 403 7.82 20.16 7.98
CA GLU A 403 8.40 19.67 6.72
C GLU A 403 8.46 20.77 5.65
N ASN A 404 7.79 20.56 4.51
CA ASN A 404 7.80 21.44 3.34
C ASN A 404 6.62 22.43 3.33
N TRP A 405 5.92 22.60 4.44
CA TRP A 405 4.71 23.43 4.53
C TRP A 405 4.82 24.49 5.63
N THR A 406 4.26 25.65 5.34
CA THR A 406 4.02 26.73 6.31
C THR A 406 2.52 26.82 6.54
N PHE A 407 2.11 26.74 7.81
CA PHE A 407 0.73 26.80 8.26
C PHE A 407 0.49 28.13 8.95
N GLU A 408 -0.49 28.90 8.47
CA GLU A 408 -0.94 30.16 9.05
C GLU A 408 -2.38 30.02 9.57
N VAL A 409 -2.62 30.42 10.81
CA VAL A 409 -3.96 30.43 11.40
C VAL A 409 -4.78 31.59 10.81
N VAL A 410 -5.82 31.26 10.04
CA VAL A 410 -6.69 32.24 9.37
C VAL A 410 -7.86 32.64 10.25
N ASP A 411 -8.45 31.67 10.94
CA ASP A 411 -9.61 31.90 11.78
C ASP A 411 -9.61 31.02 13.03
N ILE A 412 -10.18 31.55 14.12
CA ILE A 412 -10.28 30.89 15.42
C ILE A 412 -11.72 31.01 15.91
N ASP A 413 -12.32 29.86 16.22
CA ASP A 413 -13.60 29.80 16.91
C ASP A 413 -13.39 29.44 18.40
N GLY A 414 -13.68 30.40 19.27
CA GLY A 414 -13.42 30.30 20.71
C GLY A 414 -11.93 30.15 21.05
N MET A 415 -11.51 28.94 21.39
CA MET A 415 -10.11 28.61 21.73
C MET A 415 -9.46 27.64 20.73
N ARG A 416 -10.13 27.37 19.60
CA ARG A 416 -9.74 26.36 18.63
C ARG A 416 -9.53 27.01 17.27
N ILE A 417 -8.57 26.51 16.52
CA ILE A 417 -8.32 26.95 15.15
C ILE A 417 -9.41 26.38 14.24
N ASP A 418 -10.10 27.25 13.51
CA ASP A 418 -11.17 26.87 12.58
C ASP A 418 -10.64 26.68 11.15
N LYS A 419 -9.87 27.65 10.64
CA LYS A 419 -9.28 27.58 9.29
C LYS A 419 -7.79 27.86 9.31
N VAL A 420 -7.06 27.11 8.50
CA VAL A 420 -5.60 27.19 8.37
C VAL A 420 -5.23 27.34 6.91
N LEU A 421 -4.35 28.29 6.61
CA LEU A 421 -3.74 28.43 5.30
C LEU A 421 -2.43 27.63 5.26
N ALA A 422 -2.37 26.61 4.42
CA ALA A 422 -1.15 25.84 4.16
C ALA A 422 -0.51 26.29 2.84
N THR A 423 0.74 26.73 2.93
CA THR A 423 1.54 27.16 1.77
C THR A 423 2.76 26.28 1.65
N LYS A 424 2.99 25.72 0.45
CA LYS A 424 4.17 24.90 0.19
C LYS A 424 5.39 25.81 0.12
N LYS A 425 6.45 25.46 0.85
CA LYS A 425 7.71 26.19 0.78
C LYS A 425 8.30 26.06 -0.63
N PRO A 426 8.85 27.14 -1.21
CA PRO A 426 9.61 27.02 -2.45
C PRO A 426 10.80 26.08 -2.20
N SER A 427 11.03 25.13 -3.10
CA SER A 427 12.18 24.24 -3.03
C SER A 427 13.45 25.08 -3.19
N LEU A 428 14.45 24.85 -2.34
CA LEU A 428 15.77 25.49 -2.41
C LEU A 428 16.53 25.22 -3.74
N GLU A 429 15.96 24.45 -4.66
CA GLU A 429 16.50 24.21 -6.01
C GLU A 429 16.16 25.33 -7.01
N GLU A 430 15.16 26.19 -6.75
CA GLU A 430 14.78 27.27 -7.68
C GLU A 430 15.53 28.61 -7.45
N GLU A 431 16.12 28.83 -6.26
CA GLU A 431 16.89 30.06 -5.97
C GLU A 431 18.30 30.08 -6.61
N GLY A 432 18.78 28.95 -7.13
CA GLY A 432 20.08 28.85 -7.80
C GLY A 432 20.08 29.28 -9.27
N ALA A 433 18.92 29.46 -9.90
CA ALA A 433 18.81 29.67 -11.35
C ALA A 433 18.67 31.15 -11.78
N THR A 434 18.52 32.09 -10.84
CA THR A 434 18.26 33.51 -11.15
C THR A 434 19.36 34.48 -10.70
N SER A 435 20.58 34.00 -10.40
CA SER A 435 21.71 34.85 -10.01
C SER A 435 22.87 34.93 -11.00
N ASP A 436 22.69 34.43 -12.22
CA ASP A 436 23.61 34.65 -13.35
C ASP A 436 22.85 35.27 -14.54
N GLU A 437 22.53 36.57 -14.45
CA GLU A 437 22.41 37.47 -15.62
C GLU A 437 23.11 38.82 -15.36
#